data_AF-A0A2S8RYH6-F1
#
_entry.id   AF-A0A2S8RYH6-F1
#
_cell.length_a   1.000
_cell.length_b   1.000
_cell.length_c   1.000
_cell.angle_alpha   90.00
_cell.angle_beta   90.00
_cell.angle_gamma   90.00
#
_symmetry.space_group_name_H-M   'P 1'
#
loop_
_entity.id
_entity.type
_entity.pdbx_description
1 polymer ?
#
loop_
_entity_poly.entity_id
_entity_poly.type
_entity_poly.pdbx_seq_one_letter_code
_entity_poly.pdbx_strand_id
1 'polypeptide(L)'
;MRFISLSAICVLLLAACAGAPTMNPLPADRGHDVSVALTGGVSELQIDTGSFDISSEAKADLLGAFHAEMTKIGIPVTASGVPVALHVNEFKTRPVAARILFGALAGSDHIKGTVTVAGTEFEVADTGVTVVGGLGVVARNVGVQTADGIGHLASVAVK
;
A
#
# COMPACT_ATOMS: atom_id res chain seq x y z
N MET A 1 -40.51 27.06 28.78
CA MET A 1 -40.34 25.64 28.39
C MET A 1 -39.36 25.61 27.24
N ARG A 2 -38.16 25.04 27.45
CA ARG A 2 -37.06 24.99 26.48
C ARG A 2 -37.09 23.64 25.80
N PHE A 3 -37.14 23.65 24.47
CA PHE A 3 -37.12 22.45 23.64
C PHE A 3 -36.01 22.58 22.60
N ILE A 4 -35.36 21.42 22.37
CA ILE A 4 -34.64 20.97 21.17
C ILE A 4 -33.11 20.82 21.32
N SER A 5 -32.77 19.55 21.53
CA SER A 5 -31.67 18.76 20.99
C SER A 5 -30.23 19.24 21.12
N LEU A 6 -29.60 18.75 22.20
CA LEU A 6 -28.23 18.25 22.10
C LEU A 6 -28.22 17.01 21.20
N SER A 7 -27.62 17.11 20.01
CA SER A 7 -26.76 16.03 19.50
C SER A 7 -25.89 16.60 18.39
N ALA A 8 -24.74 17.12 18.79
CA ALA A 8 -23.67 17.48 17.87
C ALA A 8 -23.22 16.20 17.16
N ILE A 9 -23.57 16.07 15.89
CA ILE A 9 -23.03 15.06 14.99
C ILE A 9 -21.57 15.44 14.76
N CYS A 10 -20.70 14.89 15.61
CA CYS A 10 -19.27 14.94 15.43
C CYS A 10 -18.92 13.93 14.34
N VAL A 11 -18.98 14.36 13.08
CA VAL A 11 -18.40 13.61 11.95
C VAL A 11 -16.89 13.66 12.14
N LEU A 12 -16.37 12.70 12.91
CA LEU A 12 -14.95 12.35 12.89
C LEU A 12 -14.66 11.77 11.51
N LEU A 13 -14.30 12.64 10.57
CA LEU A 13 -13.57 12.29 9.36
C LEU A 13 -12.21 11.73 9.82
N LEU A 14 -12.17 10.43 10.13
CA LEU A 14 -10.94 9.66 10.05
C LEU A 14 -10.59 9.55 8.56
N ALA A 15 -10.01 10.63 8.03
CA ALA A 15 -9.17 10.52 6.85
C ALA A 15 -8.01 9.62 7.27
N ALA A 16 -8.14 8.32 6.99
CA ALA A 16 -7.02 7.41 6.97
C ALA A 16 -6.12 7.89 5.83
N CYS A 17 -5.20 8.81 6.14
CA CYS A 17 -4.08 9.11 5.26
C CYS A 17 -3.23 7.84 5.20
N ALA A 18 -3.56 6.91 4.31
CA ALA A 18 -2.55 6.06 3.71
C ALA A 18 -1.57 7.04 3.08
N GLY A 19 -0.39 7.22 3.68
CA GLY A 19 0.64 8.08 3.11
C GLY A 19 0.88 7.66 1.67
N ALA A 20 0.87 8.62 0.74
CA ALA A 20 1.15 8.32 -0.66
C ALA A 20 2.57 7.73 -0.76
N PRO A 21 2.80 6.78 -1.68
CA PRO A 21 4.13 6.25 -1.96
C PRO A 21 5.12 7.40 -2.21
N THR A 22 6.29 7.34 -1.59
CA THR A 22 7.31 8.37 -1.77
C THR A 22 8.19 7.98 -2.96
N MET A 23 8.12 8.77 -4.03
CA MET A 23 8.88 8.54 -5.25
C MET A 23 10.04 9.52 -5.39
N ASN A 24 11.16 9.02 -5.89
CA ASN A 24 12.15 9.90 -6.48
C ASN A 24 11.64 10.38 -7.84
N PRO A 25 11.70 11.70 -8.14
CA PRO A 25 11.26 12.22 -9.41
C PRO A 25 12.09 11.60 -10.53
N LEU A 26 11.40 11.07 -11.54
CA LEU A 26 12.04 10.54 -12.73
C LEU A 26 12.70 11.69 -13.53
N PRO A 27 13.89 11.46 -14.09
CA PRO A 27 14.41 12.30 -15.17
C PRO A 27 13.37 12.47 -16.28
N ALA A 28 13.25 13.69 -16.84
CA ALA A 28 12.19 14.05 -17.77
C ALA A 28 12.17 13.22 -19.06
N ASP A 29 13.32 12.67 -19.45
CA ASP A 29 13.49 11.74 -20.57
C ASP A 29 12.91 10.34 -20.28
N ARG A 30 13.05 9.83 -19.05
CA ARG A 30 12.53 8.50 -18.66
C ARG A 30 11.04 8.46 -18.36
N GLY A 31 10.44 9.58 -17.96
CA GLY A 31 9.01 9.62 -17.59
C GLY A 31 8.10 9.16 -18.73
N HIS A 32 8.44 9.55 -19.98
CA HIS A 32 7.69 9.12 -21.15
C HIS A 32 7.82 7.62 -21.39
N ASP A 33 9.04 7.07 -21.33
CA ASP A 33 9.31 5.64 -21.56
C ASP A 33 8.58 4.74 -20.56
N VAL A 34 8.55 5.15 -19.28
CA VAL A 34 7.83 4.43 -18.21
C VAL A 34 6.32 4.47 -18.44
N SER A 35 5.77 5.64 -18.79
CA SER A 35 4.33 5.77 -19.08
C SER A 35 3.91 4.92 -20.28
N VAL A 36 4.75 4.85 -21.33
CA VAL A 36 4.50 4.03 -22.51
C VAL A 36 4.60 2.55 -22.16
N ALA A 37 5.60 2.14 -21.37
CA ALA A 37 5.73 0.75 -20.93
C ALA A 37 4.48 0.27 -20.16
N LEU A 38 3.90 1.14 -19.33
CA LEU A 38 2.72 0.84 -18.50
C LEU A 38 1.39 0.78 -19.30
N THR A 39 1.36 1.22 -20.56
CA THR A 39 0.14 1.11 -21.41
C THR A 39 -0.32 -0.32 -21.65
N GLY A 40 0.61 -1.28 -21.65
CA GLY A 40 0.31 -2.72 -21.75
C GLY A 40 -0.15 -3.35 -20.44
N GLY A 41 -0.24 -2.57 -19.36
CA GLY A 41 -0.47 -3.04 -18.02
C GLY A 41 0.79 -3.50 -17.29
N VAL A 42 0.58 -4.04 -16.10
CA VAL A 42 1.64 -4.55 -15.23
C VAL A 42 1.55 -6.06 -15.07
N SER A 43 2.64 -6.68 -14.64
CA SER A 43 2.63 -8.08 -14.22
C SER A 43 1.96 -8.25 -12.86
N GLU A 44 1.74 -9.51 -12.49
CA GLU A 44 1.46 -9.86 -11.11
C GLU A 44 2.56 -9.31 -10.18
N LEU A 45 2.15 -8.80 -9.01
CA LEU A 45 3.08 -8.24 -8.04
C LEU A 45 3.92 -9.36 -7.42
N GLN A 46 5.23 -9.31 -7.65
CA GLN A 46 6.18 -10.21 -6.99
C GLN A 46 6.53 -9.66 -5.61
N ILE A 47 6.37 -10.46 -4.57
CA ILE A 47 6.74 -10.07 -3.19
C ILE A 47 8.05 -10.78 -2.84
N ASP A 48 9.15 -10.04 -2.85
CA ASP A 48 10.43 -10.50 -2.34
C ASP A 48 10.54 -10.13 -0.86
N THR A 49 10.41 -11.12 0.02
CA THR A 49 10.48 -10.93 1.47
C THR A 49 11.90 -11.00 2.02
N GLY A 50 12.91 -11.31 1.21
CA GLY A 50 14.26 -11.56 1.70
C GLY A 50 14.29 -12.59 2.84
N SER A 51 14.84 -12.20 3.99
CA SER A 51 14.90 -13.04 5.20
C SER A 51 13.67 -12.94 6.11
N PHE A 52 12.66 -12.15 5.76
CA PHE A 52 11.48 -11.94 6.61
C PHE A 52 10.43 -13.04 6.42
N ASP A 53 9.91 -13.53 7.54
CA ASP A 53 8.82 -14.50 7.57
C ASP A 53 7.46 -13.78 7.60
N ILE A 54 6.95 -13.49 6.40
CA ILE A 54 5.61 -12.91 6.20
C ILE A 54 4.62 -14.04 5.92
N SER A 55 3.54 -14.08 6.69
CA SER A 55 2.53 -15.13 6.58
C SER A 55 1.84 -15.13 5.21
N SER A 56 1.35 -16.30 4.79
CA SER A 56 0.59 -16.48 3.54
C SER A 56 -0.63 -15.56 3.46
N GLU A 57 -1.30 -15.34 4.59
CA GLU A 57 -2.50 -14.50 4.68
C GLU A 57 -2.16 -13.04 4.43
N ALA A 58 -1.06 -12.55 5.02
CA ALA A 58 -0.60 -11.18 4.79
C ALA A 58 -0.15 -10.97 3.33
N LYS A 59 0.51 -11.95 2.72
CA LYS A 59 0.83 -11.90 1.28
C LYS A 59 -0.44 -11.85 0.44
N ALA A 60 -1.46 -12.64 0.77
CA ALA A 60 -2.74 -12.63 0.07
C ALA A 60 -3.49 -11.29 0.23
N ASP A 61 -3.49 -10.70 1.43
CA ASP A 61 -4.10 -9.40 1.68
C ASP A 61 -3.41 -8.28 0.89
N LEU A 62 -2.09 -8.35 0.75
CA LEU A 62 -1.29 -7.41 -0.05
C LEU A 62 -1.64 -7.53 -1.54
N LEU A 63 -1.60 -8.75 -2.08
CA LEU A 63 -1.94 -9.02 -3.49
C LEU A 63 -3.39 -8.65 -3.80
N GLY A 64 -4.32 -9.00 -2.92
CA GLY A 64 -5.74 -8.67 -3.08
C GLY A 64 -5.98 -7.16 -3.06
N ALA A 65 -5.28 -6.42 -2.21
CA ALA A 65 -5.35 -4.97 -2.19
C ALA A 65 -4.76 -4.34 -3.45
N PHE A 66 -3.61 -4.83 -3.90
CA PHE A 66 -2.98 -4.43 -5.15
C PHE A 66 -3.92 -4.63 -6.34
N HIS A 67 -4.49 -5.82 -6.52
CA HIS A 67 -5.44 -6.10 -7.61
C HIS A 67 -6.68 -5.21 -7.56
N ALA A 68 -7.26 -5.04 -6.36
CA ALA A 68 -8.43 -4.21 -6.18
C ALA A 68 -8.13 -2.76 -6.59
N GLU A 69 -6.95 -2.24 -6.25
CA GLU A 69 -6.56 -0.87 -6.57
C GLU A 69 -6.17 -0.70 -8.04
N MET A 70 -5.39 -1.62 -8.63
CA MET A 70 -5.08 -1.63 -10.07
C MET A 70 -6.35 -1.65 -10.93
N THR A 71 -7.37 -2.41 -10.50
CA THR A 71 -8.69 -2.43 -11.14
C THR A 71 -9.39 -1.09 -11.08
N LYS A 72 -9.32 -0.38 -9.94
CA LYS A 72 -9.94 0.95 -9.78
C LYS A 72 -9.28 2.00 -10.66
N ILE A 73 -7.94 1.99 -10.75
CA ILE A 73 -7.18 2.95 -11.58
C ILE A 73 -7.16 2.56 -13.07
N GLY A 74 -7.73 1.41 -13.44
CA GLY A 74 -7.90 0.98 -14.83
C GLY A 74 -6.64 0.45 -15.50
N ILE A 75 -5.61 0.08 -14.73
CA ILE A 75 -4.38 -0.52 -15.28
C ILE A 75 -4.52 -2.05 -15.20
N PRO A 76 -4.48 -2.77 -16.32
CA PRO A 76 -4.66 -4.21 -16.32
C PRO A 76 -3.44 -4.93 -15.73
N VAL A 77 -3.68 -5.98 -14.95
CA VAL A 77 -2.66 -6.93 -14.49
C VAL A 77 -2.63 -8.10 -15.47
N THR A 78 -1.53 -8.30 -16.19
CA THR A 78 -1.39 -9.32 -17.24
C THR A 78 -0.05 -10.05 -17.14
N ALA A 79 0.02 -11.31 -17.54
CA ALA A 79 1.24 -12.10 -17.46
C ALA A 79 2.42 -11.52 -18.28
N SER A 80 2.13 -10.72 -19.31
CA SER A 80 3.11 -10.05 -20.17
C SER A 80 3.28 -8.56 -19.85
N GLY A 81 2.64 -8.06 -18.79
CA GLY A 81 2.76 -6.66 -18.38
C GLY A 81 4.13 -6.33 -17.80
N VAL A 82 4.36 -5.05 -17.54
CA VAL A 82 5.61 -4.56 -16.93
C VAL A 82 5.86 -5.27 -15.60
N PRO A 83 7.02 -5.90 -15.38
CA PRO A 83 7.35 -6.53 -14.11
C PRO A 83 7.25 -5.56 -12.94
N VAL A 84 6.53 -5.96 -11.88
CA VAL A 84 6.44 -5.25 -10.61
C VAL A 84 6.96 -6.14 -9.49
N ALA A 85 7.92 -5.63 -8.72
CA ALA A 85 8.46 -6.31 -7.55
C ALA A 85 8.42 -5.40 -6.32
N LEU A 86 7.87 -5.89 -5.22
CA LEU A 86 8.02 -5.30 -3.89
C LEU A 86 9.12 -6.05 -3.16
N HIS A 87 10.23 -5.36 -2.91
CA HIS A 87 11.29 -5.81 -2.01
C HIS A 87 10.98 -5.32 -0.61
N VAL A 88 10.80 -6.24 0.35
CA VAL A 88 10.54 -5.87 1.75
C VAL A 88 11.87 -5.53 2.42
N ASN A 89 12.00 -4.28 2.85
CA ASN A 89 13.19 -3.76 3.52
C ASN A 89 13.05 -3.87 5.04
N GLU A 90 11.85 -3.65 5.58
CA GLU A 90 11.58 -3.75 7.01
C GLU A 90 10.28 -4.50 7.26
N PHE A 91 10.32 -5.44 8.19
CA PHE A 91 9.16 -6.19 8.64
C PHE A 91 9.16 -6.31 10.15
N LYS A 92 8.04 -5.97 10.78
CA LYS A 92 7.80 -6.16 12.20
C LYS A 92 6.40 -6.68 12.41
N THR A 93 6.28 -7.82 13.07
CA THR A 93 5.00 -8.35 13.55
C THR A 93 5.00 -8.43 15.06
N ARG A 94 3.87 -8.07 15.66
CA ARG A 94 3.68 -8.17 17.11
C ARG A 94 3.44 -9.63 17.50
N PRO A 95 4.06 -10.09 18.60
CA PRO A 95 3.70 -11.37 19.20
C PRO A 95 2.22 -11.39 19.59
N VAL A 96 1.54 -12.52 19.37
CA VAL A 96 0.12 -12.71 19.73
C VAL A 96 -0.13 -12.42 21.21
N ALA A 97 0.77 -12.89 22.09
CA ALA A 97 0.69 -12.64 23.52
C ALA A 97 0.75 -11.14 23.86
N ALA A 98 1.58 -10.35 23.16
CA ALA A 98 1.67 -8.91 23.38
C ALA A 98 0.37 -8.19 22.98
N ARG A 99 -0.27 -8.61 21.88
CA ARG A 99 -1.59 -8.08 21.47
C ARG A 99 -2.66 -8.34 22.53
N ILE A 100 -2.66 -9.52 23.15
CA ILE A 100 -3.64 -9.91 24.16
C ILE A 100 -3.38 -9.18 25.49
N LEU A 101 -2.13 -9.07 25.93
CA LEU A 101 -1.77 -8.48 27.23
C LEU A 101 -1.76 -6.95 27.22
N PHE A 102 -1.29 -6.34 26.13
CA PHE A 102 -1.02 -4.90 26.07
C PHE A 102 -1.90 -4.16 25.06
N GLY A 103 -2.71 -4.87 24.25
CA GLY A 103 -3.66 -4.26 23.33
C GLY A 103 -3.00 -3.23 22.40
N ALA A 104 -3.52 -2.00 22.41
CA ALA A 104 -2.99 -0.88 21.64
C ALA A 104 -1.57 -0.43 22.09
N LEU A 105 -1.11 -0.81 23.29
CA LEU A 105 0.24 -0.52 23.77
C LEU A 105 1.26 -1.60 23.33
N ALA A 106 0.84 -2.66 22.65
CA ALA A 106 1.70 -3.70 22.13
C ALA A 106 2.61 -3.25 20.96
N GLY A 107 2.54 -1.97 20.57
CA GLY A 107 3.18 -1.41 19.38
C GLY A 107 2.31 -1.57 18.13
N SER A 108 2.94 -1.45 16.96
CA SER A 108 2.29 -1.66 15.65
C SER A 108 3.00 -2.77 14.87
N ASP A 109 2.25 -3.43 13.99
CA ASP A 109 2.82 -4.21 12.90
C ASP A 109 3.36 -3.22 11.84
N HIS A 110 4.45 -3.57 11.15
CA HIS A 110 5.09 -2.70 10.16
C HIS A 110 5.59 -3.50 8.96
N ILE A 111 5.34 -2.98 7.75
CA ILE A 111 5.93 -3.37 6.48
C ILE A 111 6.41 -2.09 5.79
N LYS A 112 7.71 -2.03 5.50
CA LYS A 112 8.30 -1.07 4.58
C LYS A 112 9.00 -1.83 3.45
N GLY A 113 8.85 -1.33 2.24
CA GLY A 113 9.52 -1.91 1.09
C GLY A 113 9.78 -0.91 -0.03
N THR A 114 10.57 -1.37 -0.98
CA THR A 114 10.87 -0.68 -2.22
C THR A 114 10.15 -1.40 -3.35
N VAL A 115 9.34 -0.68 -4.11
CA VAL A 115 8.68 -1.20 -5.30
C VAL A 115 9.51 -0.84 -6.52
N THR A 116 9.84 -1.83 -7.34
CA THR A 116 10.49 -1.67 -8.64
C THR A 116 9.48 -1.95 -9.75
N VAL A 117 9.32 -0.99 -10.68
CA VAL A 117 8.44 -1.10 -11.86
C VAL A 117 9.06 -0.35 -13.04
N ALA A 118 9.15 -1.00 -14.21
CA ALA A 118 9.78 -0.42 -15.42
C ALA A 118 11.17 0.21 -15.16
N GLY A 119 11.97 -0.35 -14.24
CA GLY A 119 13.27 0.21 -13.85
C GLY A 119 13.21 1.49 -13.01
N THR A 120 12.02 1.85 -12.52
CA THR A 120 11.78 2.91 -11.55
C THR A 120 11.57 2.30 -10.17
N GLU A 121 12.05 2.99 -9.13
CA GLU A 121 11.89 2.55 -7.74
C GLU A 121 11.18 3.62 -6.92
N PHE A 122 10.30 3.17 -6.03
CA PHE A 122 9.67 4.04 -5.03
C PHE A 122 9.44 3.31 -3.71
N GLU A 123 9.43 4.07 -2.62
CA GLU A 123 9.23 3.50 -1.30
C GLU A 123 7.73 3.46 -0.95
N VAL A 124 7.33 2.34 -0.34
CA VAL A 124 6.01 2.14 0.28
C VAL A 124 6.20 1.78 1.75
N ALA A 125 5.37 2.35 2.62
CA ALA A 125 5.45 2.11 4.06
C ALA A 125 4.08 2.24 4.71
N ASP A 126 3.70 1.29 5.56
CA ASP A 126 2.52 1.50 6.40
C ASP A 126 2.84 2.54 7.49
N THR A 127 2.43 3.78 7.24
CA THR A 127 2.55 4.89 8.19
C THR A 127 1.16 5.44 8.46
N GLY A 128 0.33 4.64 9.12
CA GLY A 128 -1.05 5.03 9.39
C GLY A 128 -1.70 4.15 10.43
N VAL A 129 -1.50 4.49 11.71
CA VAL A 129 -2.30 4.00 12.86
C VAL A 129 -2.61 2.48 12.80
N THR A 130 -1.62 1.64 12.47
CA THR A 130 -1.69 0.15 12.52
C THR A 130 -1.59 -0.39 13.95
N VAL A 131 -1.88 0.47 14.93
CA VAL A 131 -2.03 0.13 16.34
C VAL A 131 -3.25 -0.77 16.53
N VAL A 132 -4.33 -0.54 15.78
CA VAL A 132 -5.63 -1.25 15.90
C VAL A 132 -5.80 -2.37 14.87
N GLY A 133 -5.21 -2.22 13.68
CA GLY A 133 -5.23 -3.23 12.62
C GLY A 133 -4.05 -4.17 12.74
N GLY A 134 -4.29 -5.49 12.69
CA GLY A 134 -3.22 -6.48 12.62
C GLY A 134 -2.47 -6.42 11.27
N LEU A 135 -1.56 -7.38 11.07
CA LEU A 135 -0.73 -7.49 9.87
C LEU A 135 -1.50 -7.43 8.53
N GLY A 136 -2.74 -7.89 8.46
CA GLY A 136 -3.56 -7.78 7.25
C GLY A 136 -3.89 -6.33 6.83
N VAL A 137 -4.06 -5.42 7.80
CA VAL A 137 -4.29 -3.99 7.51
C VAL A 137 -3.01 -3.34 6.98
N VAL A 138 -1.87 -3.69 7.58
CA VAL A 138 -0.54 -3.26 7.12
C VAL A 138 -0.31 -3.72 5.68
N ALA A 139 -0.49 -5.00 5.42
CA ALA A 139 -0.32 -5.61 4.10
C ALA A 139 -1.22 -4.97 3.05
N ARG A 140 -2.50 -4.73 3.40
CA ARG A 140 -3.46 -4.03 2.54
C ARG A 140 -3.00 -2.61 2.21
N ASN A 141 -2.53 -1.85 3.19
CA ASN A 141 -2.07 -0.48 2.97
C ASN A 141 -0.87 -0.44 2.02
N VAL A 142 0.08 -1.37 2.17
CA VAL A 142 1.24 -1.50 1.27
C VAL A 142 0.80 -1.87 -0.15
N GLY A 143 -0.18 -2.77 -0.30
CA GLY A 143 -0.74 -3.12 -1.61
C GLY A 143 -1.40 -1.93 -2.32
N VAL A 144 -2.18 -1.11 -1.59
CA VAL A 144 -2.79 0.11 -2.13
C VAL A 144 -1.72 1.13 -2.55
N GLN A 145 -0.76 1.43 -1.67
CA GLN A 145 0.33 2.37 -2.00
C GLN A 145 1.16 1.90 -3.20
N THR A 146 1.36 0.60 -3.34
CA THR A 146 2.05 0.03 -4.50
C THR A 146 1.30 0.33 -5.80
N ALA A 147 -0.02 0.12 -5.82
CA ALA A 147 -0.85 0.40 -6.98
C ALA A 147 -0.97 1.91 -7.28
N ASP A 148 -1.18 2.74 -6.25
CA ASP A 148 -1.23 4.20 -6.38
C ASP A 148 0.08 4.73 -6.98
N GLY A 149 1.21 4.12 -6.58
CA GLY A 149 2.51 4.50 -7.10
C GLY A 149 2.66 4.19 -8.58
N ILE A 150 2.17 3.04 -9.01
CA ILE A 150 2.14 2.69 -10.43
C ILE A 150 1.19 3.63 -11.20
N GLY A 151 0.04 3.98 -10.63
CA GLY A 151 -0.90 4.94 -11.22
C GLY A 151 -0.26 6.31 -11.49
N HIS A 152 0.47 6.83 -10.51
CA HIS A 152 1.24 8.07 -10.65
C HIS A 152 2.32 7.98 -11.77
N LEU A 153 3.04 6.86 -11.86
CA LEU A 153 4.06 6.65 -12.90
C LEU A 153 3.45 6.51 -14.30
N ALA A 154 2.27 5.90 -14.40
CA ALA A 154 1.54 5.78 -15.66
C ALA A 154 1.00 7.13 -16.17
N SER A 155 1.23 8.24 -15.45
CA SER A 155 0.58 9.55 -15.70
C SER A 155 -0.94 9.45 -15.74
N VAL A 156 -1.50 8.39 -15.15
CA VAL A 156 -2.91 8.30 -14.87
C VAL A 156 -3.13 9.27 -13.73
N ALA A 157 -3.73 10.41 -14.05
CA ALA A 157 -4.12 11.38 -13.04
C ALA A 157 -5.01 10.67 -12.00
N VAL A 158 -4.43 10.33 -10.85
CA VAL A 158 -5.20 9.93 -9.67
C VAL A 158 -6.01 11.17 -9.30
N LYS A 159 -7.31 11.14 -9.60
CA LYS A 159 -8.22 12.25 -9.36
C LYS A 159 -9.28 11.83 -8.35
#